data_AF-A0A1V4RKI1-F1
#
_entry.id   AF-A0A1V4RKI1-F1
#
_cell.length_a   1.000
_cell.length_b   1.000
_cell.length_c   1.000
_cell.angle_alpha   90.00
_cell.angle_beta   90.00
_cell.angle_gamma   90.00
#
_symmetry.space_group_name_H-M   'P 1'
#
loop_
_entity.id
_entity.type
_entity.pdbx_description
1 polymer ?
#
loop_
_entity_poly.entity_id
_entity_poly.type
_entity_poly.pdbx_seq_one_letter_code
_entity_poly.pdbx_strand_id
1 'polypeptide(L)'
;MDFREEFERVVKILYQDGLEWELVGILTKKSKVYTLSYDSKILSGIFEILCEPIIRRIADDNDLELEKAKQNQYPEFTLYNRNRAESKIAIDIKSTYRQFTKTGVLKPFGFTLGSYRSYLRVPTNGILYPYYQYSKHWVIGFLYTRNTDNKFTEIKQVIEASQLQPPFSKIDYFIQEKYRIAGKIPGSGNTTNIGSIRSRDIEIFRRGEGPFQTTEEFENYWKNYVPKRKGE
;
A
#
# COMPACT_ATOMS: atom_id res chain seq x y z
N MET A 1 12.56 15.86 3.48
CA MET A 1 11.20 15.61 3.95
C MET A 1 11.12 14.18 4.43
N ASP A 2 10.71 13.95 5.67
CA ASP A 2 10.31 12.61 6.11
C ASP A 2 8.85 12.39 5.67
N PHE A 3 8.64 11.49 4.71
CA PHE A 3 7.31 11.24 4.16
C PHE A 3 6.34 10.66 5.21
N ARG A 4 6.84 9.90 6.19
CA ARG A 4 6.00 9.36 7.26
C ARG A 4 5.43 10.49 8.11
N GLU A 5 6.27 11.42 8.56
CA GLU A 5 5.83 12.53 9.40
C GLU A 5 4.82 13.43 8.67
N GLU A 6 5.06 13.72 7.39
CA GLU A 6 4.14 14.50 6.57
C GLU A 6 2.80 13.79 6.35
N PHE A 7 2.81 12.47 6.13
CA PHE A 7 1.57 11.70 5.99
C PHE A 7 0.76 11.73 7.27
N GLU A 8 1.38 11.49 8.43
CA GLU A 8 0.69 11.55 9.73
C GLU A 8 0.15 12.96 10.02
N ARG A 9 0.91 14.00 9.67
CA ARG A 9 0.47 15.41 9.80
C ARG A 9 -0.78 15.67 8.98
N VAL A 10 -0.79 15.31 7.70
CA VAL A 10 -1.94 15.56 6.81
C VAL A 10 -3.14 14.70 7.21
N VAL A 11 -2.93 13.44 7.61
CA VAL A 11 -4.00 12.60 8.16
C VAL A 11 -4.66 13.28 9.35
N LYS A 12 -3.88 13.78 10.32
CA LYS A 12 -4.43 14.48 11.50
C LYS A 12 -5.20 15.76 11.15
N ILE A 13 -4.79 16.48 10.10
CA ILE A 13 -5.48 17.67 9.61
C ILE A 13 -6.84 17.32 8.99
N LEU A 14 -6.88 16.26 8.18
CA LEU A 14 -8.08 15.86 7.44
C LEU A 14 -9.05 15.01 8.26
N TYR A 15 -8.52 14.22 9.19
CA TYR A 15 -9.26 13.28 10.02
C TYR A 15 -8.78 13.37 11.46
N GLN A 16 -9.45 14.21 12.26
CA GLN A 16 -9.03 14.54 13.62
C GLN A 16 -8.97 13.30 14.54
N ASP A 17 -9.87 12.34 14.31
CA ASP A 17 -10.04 11.13 15.10
C ASP A 17 -9.37 9.88 14.47
N GLY A 18 -8.56 10.08 13.42
CA GLY A 18 -7.86 9.01 12.69
C GLY A 18 -8.57 8.62 11.38
N LEU A 19 -8.09 7.58 10.69
CA LEU A 19 -8.66 7.19 9.39
C LEU A 19 -10.08 6.61 9.53
N GLU A 20 -11.08 7.48 9.43
CA GLU A 20 -12.51 7.15 9.48
C GLU A 20 -13.10 6.94 8.08
N TRP A 21 -12.43 6.10 7.29
CA TRP A 21 -12.90 5.77 5.96
C TRP A 21 -14.06 4.77 6.02
N GLU A 22 -15.23 5.24 6.47
CA GLU A 22 -16.52 4.52 6.48
C GLU A 22 -17.13 4.46 5.06
N LEU A 23 -16.33 4.04 4.08
CA LEU A 23 -16.74 4.02 2.69
C LEU A 23 -17.73 2.89 2.41
N VAL A 24 -18.99 3.25 2.17
CA VAL A 24 -20.06 2.27 1.91
C VAL A 24 -20.27 1.97 0.42
N GLY A 25 -19.89 2.88 -0.48
CA GLY A 25 -20.17 2.72 -1.90
C GLY A 25 -19.73 3.89 -2.78
N ILE A 26 -19.96 3.75 -4.09
CA ILE A 26 -19.73 4.79 -5.09
C ILE A 26 -21.05 5.51 -5.37
N LEU A 27 -21.07 6.82 -5.14
CA LEU A 27 -22.23 7.68 -5.41
C LEU A 27 -22.30 8.05 -6.90
N THR A 28 -23.50 8.01 -7.46
CA THR A 28 -23.77 8.47 -8.83
C THR A 28 -24.52 9.81 -8.84
N LYS A 29 -24.47 10.53 -9.96
CA LYS A 29 -25.21 11.80 -10.17
C LYS A 29 -26.73 11.68 -9.98
N LYS A 30 -27.29 10.46 -10.04
CA LYS A 30 -28.71 10.18 -9.82
C LYS A 30 -29.01 9.70 -8.40
N SER A 31 -28.14 10.05 -7.44
CA SER A 31 -28.30 9.73 -6.01
C SER A 31 -28.42 8.23 -5.70
N LYS A 32 -27.88 7.37 -6.57
CA LYS A 32 -27.71 5.94 -6.30
C LYS A 32 -26.33 5.68 -5.73
N VAL A 33 -26.26 4.79 -4.76
CA VAL A 33 -25.03 4.25 -4.18
C VAL A 33 -24.85 2.82 -4.67
N TYR A 34 -23.70 2.55 -5.29
CA TYR A 34 -23.27 1.19 -5.61
C TYR A 34 -22.39 0.70 -4.46
N THR A 35 -22.87 -0.28 -3.70
CA THR A 35 -22.11 -0.77 -2.55
C THR A 35 -20.83 -1.48 -2.99
N LEU A 36 -19.83 -1.46 -2.12
CA LEU A 36 -18.58 -2.16 -2.39
C LEU A 36 -18.63 -3.56 -1.79
N SER A 37 -18.04 -4.52 -2.50
CA SER A 37 -17.79 -5.85 -1.93
C SER A 37 -16.45 -5.90 -1.19
N TYR A 38 -16.26 -6.91 -0.34
CA TYR A 38 -15.02 -7.08 0.43
C TYR A 38 -13.82 -7.62 -0.39
N ASP A 39 -13.96 -7.76 -1.71
CA ASP A 39 -12.90 -8.31 -2.57
C ASP A 39 -11.59 -7.51 -2.46
N SER A 40 -10.47 -8.18 -2.21
CA SER A 40 -9.20 -7.48 -1.96
C SER A 40 -8.68 -6.68 -3.15
N LYS A 41 -8.99 -7.04 -4.40
CA LYS A 41 -8.55 -6.25 -5.55
C LYS A 41 -9.30 -4.92 -5.60
N ILE A 42 -10.61 -4.96 -5.33
CA ILE A 42 -11.42 -3.75 -5.21
C ILE A 42 -10.92 -2.90 -4.05
N LEU A 43 -10.78 -3.49 -2.87
CA LEU A 43 -10.37 -2.74 -1.68
C LEU A 43 -8.94 -2.16 -1.78
N SER A 44 -8.01 -2.84 -2.45
CA SER A 44 -6.68 -2.28 -2.71
C SER A 44 -6.76 -0.98 -3.52
N GLY A 45 -7.54 -0.98 -4.61
CA GLY A 45 -7.75 0.22 -5.42
C GLY A 45 -8.49 1.34 -4.66
N ILE A 46 -9.39 0.98 -3.76
CA ILE A 46 -10.05 1.95 -2.86
C ILE A 46 -9.03 2.64 -1.94
N PHE A 47 -8.13 1.88 -1.29
CA PHE A 47 -7.10 2.50 -0.45
C PHE A 47 -6.18 3.43 -1.25
N GLU A 48 -5.84 3.08 -2.49
CA GLU A 48 -5.09 3.96 -3.40
C GLU A 48 -5.84 5.28 -3.67
N ILE A 49 -7.14 5.20 -3.98
CA ILE A 49 -7.99 6.38 -4.22
C ILE A 49 -8.08 7.26 -2.97
N LEU A 50 -8.25 6.66 -1.79
CA LEU A 50 -8.38 7.39 -0.53
C LEU A 50 -7.06 8.05 -0.09
N CYS A 51 -5.91 7.46 -0.45
CA CYS A 51 -4.59 8.05 -0.17
C CYS A 51 -4.24 9.22 -1.10
N GLU A 52 -4.74 9.22 -2.34
CA GLU A 52 -4.39 10.24 -3.33
C GLU A 52 -4.57 11.70 -2.85
N PRO A 53 -5.70 12.12 -2.24
CA PRO A 53 -5.84 13.49 -1.75
C PRO A 53 -4.89 13.82 -0.60
N ILE A 54 -4.54 12.85 0.25
CA ILE A 54 -3.54 13.03 1.32
C ILE A 54 -2.17 13.31 0.68
N ILE A 55 -1.75 12.45 -0.25
CA ILE A 55 -0.44 12.56 -0.92
C ILE A 55 -0.35 13.85 -1.73
N ARG A 56 -1.44 14.25 -2.40
CA ARG A 56 -1.51 15.51 -3.13
C ARG A 56 -1.30 16.71 -2.20
N ARG A 57 -1.95 16.71 -1.04
CA ARG A 57 -1.75 17.77 -0.05
C ARG A 57 -0.32 17.84 0.47
N ILE A 58 0.34 16.69 0.69
CA ILE A 58 1.77 16.66 1.05
C ILE A 58 2.61 17.29 -0.06
N ALA A 59 2.31 16.99 -1.32
CA ALA A 59 3.02 17.55 -2.47
C ALA A 59 2.88 19.08 -2.49
N ASP A 60 1.64 19.57 -2.39
CA ASP A 60 1.32 21.00 -2.39
C ASP A 60 1.98 21.74 -1.22
N ASP A 61 1.92 21.19 0.01
CA ASP A 61 2.50 21.79 1.21
C ASP A 61 4.05 21.86 1.17
N ASN A 62 4.70 21.11 0.28
CA ASN A 62 6.16 20.99 0.19
C ASN A 62 6.72 21.45 -1.17
N ASP A 63 5.93 22.14 -2.00
CA ASP A 63 6.30 22.59 -3.35
C ASP A 63 6.86 21.45 -4.23
N LEU A 64 6.20 20.28 -4.18
CA LEU A 64 6.54 19.09 -4.96
C LEU A 64 5.47 18.83 -6.03
N GLU A 65 5.90 18.20 -7.12
CA GLU A 65 5.00 17.62 -8.10
C GLU A 65 4.59 16.21 -7.69
N LEU A 66 3.34 15.86 -7.98
CA LEU A 66 2.80 14.52 -7.82
C LEU A 66 2.45 13.95 -9.19
N GLU A 67 3.06 12.82 -9.53
CA GLU A 67 2.72 12.05 -10.72
C GLU A 67 2.21 10.66 -10.34
N LYS A 68 1.08 10.26 -10.95
CA LYS A 68 0.49 8.93 -10.78
C LYS A 68 0.94 8.02 -11.92
N ALA A 69 1.37 6.81 -11.60
CA ALA A 69 1.84 5.89 -12.62
C ALA A 69 0.71 5.35 -13.51
N LYS A 70 1.07 4.90 -14.72
CA LYS A 70 0.16 4.18 -15.61
C LYS A 70 -0.01 2.73 -15.15
N GLN A 71 -0.97 2.03 -15.76
CA GLN A 71 -1.20 0.62 -15.47
C GLN A 71 0.10 -0.20 -15.59
N ASN A 72 0.33 -1.09 -14.61
CA ASN A 72 1.52 -1.97 -14.53
C ASN A 72 2.87 -1.25 -14.34
N GLN A 73 2.88 0.01 -13.90
CA GLN A 73 4.10 0.73 -13.54
C GLN A 73 4.15 0.97 -12.02
N TYR A 74 5.34 0.76 -11.46
CA TYR A 74 5.70 1.18 -10.10
C TYR A 74 6.28 2.60 -10.11
N PRO A 75 6.21 3.35 -9.00
CA PRO A 75 5.29 3.20 -7.85
C PRO A 75 3.86 3.65 -8.21
N GLU A 76 2.87 3.50 -7.32
CA GLU A 76 1.56 4.11 -7.58
C GLU A 76 1.64 5.65 -7.69
N PHE A 77 2.49 6.28 -6.86
CA PHE A 77 2.73 7.72 -6.88
C PHE A 77 4.22 8.07 -6.79
N THR A 78 4.63 9.09 -7.53
CA THR A 78 5.97 9.66 -7.50
C THR A 78 5.91 11.13 -7.09
N LEU A 79 6.58 11.48 -6.00
CA LEU A 79 6.83 12.87 -5.59
C LEU A 79 8.21 13.31 -6.05
N TYR A 80 8.31 14.52 -6.58
CA TYR A 80 9.60 15.07 -7.01
C TYR A 80 9.58 16.59 -7.12
N ASN A 81 10.77 17.20 -7.05
CA ASN A 81 10.95 18.61 -7.38
C ASN A 81 11.50 18.73 -8.80
N ARG A 82 10.89 19.54 -9.67
CA ARG A 82 11.33 19.70 -11.08
C ARG A 82 12.78 20.16 -11.20
N ASN A 83 13.28 20.90 -10.21
CA ASN A 83 14.65 21.43 -10.20
C ASN A 83 15.67 20.43 -9.62
N ARG A 84 15.22 19.28 -9.11
CA ARG A 84 16.08 18.23 -8.53
C ARG A 84 15.64 16.85 -9.04
N ALA A 85 16.04 16.53 -10.27
CA ALA A 85 15.61 15.33 -10.95
C ALA A 85 16.01 14.01 -10.25
N GLU A 86 17.09 14.00 -9.45
CA GLU A 86 17.66 12.79 -8.81
C GLU A 86 17.22 12.56 -7.35
N SER A 87 16.18 13.26 -6.89
CA SER A 87 15.64 13.08 -5.53
C SER A 87 14.16 12.67 -5.55
N LYS A 88 13.77 11.79 -6.48
CA LYS A 88 12.38 11.31 -6.53
C LYS A 88 12.08 10.43 -5.33
N ILE A 89 10.84 10.47 -4.89
CA ILE A 89 10.31 9.65 -3.80
C ILE A 89 9.21 8.78 -4.38
N ALA A 90 9.39 7.47 -4.30
CA ALA A 90 8.38 6.49 -4.69
C ALA A 90 7.46 6.18 -3.51
N ILE A 91 6.15 6.20 -3.73
CA ILE A 91 5.13 5.89 -2.72
C ILE A 91 4.25 4.77 -3.24
N ASP A 92 4.29 3.65 -2.51
CA ASP A 92 3.62 2.41 -2.88
C ASP A 92 2.51 2.11 -1.87
N ILE A 93 1.24 2.00 -2.28
CA ILE A 93 0.14 1.61 -1.41
C ILE A 93 0.00 0.09 -1.44
N LYS A 94 -0.07 -0.52 -0.26
CA LYS A 94 -0.28 -1.95 -0.11
C LYS A 94 -1.34 -2.21 0.94
N SER A 95 -2.14 -3.24 0.71
CA SER A 95 -3.19 -3.62 1.64
C SER A 95 -3.20 -5.14 1.85
N THR A 96 -3.56 -5.54 3.05
CA THR A 96 -3.81 -6.93 3.42
C THR A 96 -4.92 -6.97 4.47
N TYR A 97 -5.46 -8.14 4.75
CA TYR A 97 -6.59 -8.28 5.67
C TYR A 97 -6.28 -9.26 6.80
N ARG A 98 -6.92 -9.03 7.95
CA ARG A 98 -6.83 -9.91 9.11
C ARG A 98 -7.47 -11.25 8.78
N GLN A 99 -6.76 -12.32 9.13
CA GLN A 99 -7.25 -13.68 9.08
C GLN A 99 -7.12 -14.31 10.45
N PHE A 100 -8.12 -15.05 10.89
CA PHE A 100 -8.12 -15.69 12.19
C PHE A 100 -8.07 -17.21 12.04
N THR A 101 -7.50 -17.90 13.03
CA THR A 101 -7.63 -19.35 13.19
C THR A 101 -9.08 -19.70 13.55
N LYS A 102 -9.41 -21.00 13.52
CA LYS A 102 -10.72 -21.48 14.01
C LYS A 102 -10.97 -21.13 15.48
N THR A 103 -9.91 -20.93 16.26
CA THR A 103 -9.94 -20.55 17.68
C THR A 103 -9.94 -19.03 17.90
N GLY A 104 -10.08 -18.22 16.86
CA GLY A 104 -10.14 -16.76 16.98
C GLY A 104 -8.78 -16.06 17.13
N VAL A 105 -7.66 -16.77 16.97
CA VAL A 105 -6.32 -16.18 17.08
C VAL A 105 -5.91 -15.55 15.75
N LEU A 106 -5.40 -14.33 15.78
CA LEU A 106 -4.89 -13.65 14.58
C LEU A 106 -3.73 -14.44 13.95
N LYS A 107 -3.84 -14.74 12.66
CA LYS A 107 -2.78 -15.36 11.87
C LYS A 107 -1.73 -14.30 11.49
N PRO A 108 -0.45 -14.68 11.34
CA PRO A 108 0.56 -13.76 10.83
C PRO A 108 0.21 -13.27 9.43
N PHE A 109 0.16 -11.95 9.26
CA PHE A 109 -0.06 -11.28 7.98
C PHE A 109 1.26 -10.82 7.37
N GLY A 110 1.21 -10.44 6.10
CA GLY A 110 2.31 -9.89 5.33
C GLY A 110 1.80 -9.28 4.03
N PHE A 111 2.70 -8.67 3.28
CA PHE A 111 2.43 -7.88 2.09
C PHE A 111 3.31 -8.34 0.93
N THR A 112 2.80 -8.19 -0.30
CA THR A 112 3.61 -8.30 -1.52
C THR A 112 4.15 -6.94 -1.88
N LEU A 113 5.48 -6.82 -1.93
CA LEU A 113 6.18 -5.55 -2.11
C LEU A 113 6.66 -5.37 -3.56
N GLY A 114 5.84 -5.76 -4.54
CA GLY A 114 6.20 -5.69 -5.97
C GLY A 114 7.27 -6.69 -6.40
N SER A 115 7.60 -6.67 -7.70
CA SER A 115 8.45 -7.70 -8.30
C SER A 115 9.95 -7.50 -8.07
N TYR A 116 10.67 -8.58 -7.72
CA TYR A 116 12.15 -8.58 -7.68
C TYR A 116 12.81 -8.84 -9.04
N ARG A 117 12.03 -9.09 -10.11
CA ARG A 117 12.54 -9.32 -11.48
C ARG A 117 12.36 -8.13 -12.42
N SER A 118 11.70 -7.07 -11.96
CA SER A 118 11.38 -5.88 -12.74
C SER A 118 12.46 -4.81 -12.57
N TYR A 119 12.11 -3.61 -12.12
CA TYR A 119 13.00 -2.46 -11.96
C TYR A 119 14.26 -2.70 -11.13
N LEU A 120 14.26 -3.67 -10.19
CA LEU A 120 15.47 -4.01 -9.45
C LEU A 120 16.56 -4.62 -10.35
N ARG A 121 16.19 -5.39 -11.38
CA ARG A 121 17.16 -6.02 -12.31
C ARG A 121 17.37 -5.21 -13.57
N VAL A 122 16.31 -4.60 -14.09
CA VAL A 122 16.35 -3.74 -15.27
C VAL A 122 15.76 -2.40 -14.86
N PRO A 123 16.58 -1.36 -14.56
CA PRO A 123 16.16 -0.11 -13.93
C PRO A 123 15.01 0.66 -14.58
N THR A 124 14.66 0.35 -15.83
CA THR A 124 13.58 1.00 -16.59
C THR A 124 12.33 0.13 -16.77
N ASN A 125 12.37 -1.14 -16.37
CA ASN A 125 11.28 -2.08 -16.59
C ASN A 125 10.21 -1.93 -15.51
N GLY A 126 8.95 -1.77 -15.90
CA GLY A 126 7.81 -1.76 -14.98
C GLY A 126 7.84 -0.63 -13.94
N ILE A 127 8.52 0.48 -14.25
CA ILE A 127 8.66 1.64 -13.36
C ILE A 127 8.48 2.94 -14.16
N LEU A 128 7.92 3.97 -13.52
CA LEU A 128 7.59 5.25 -14.15
C LEU A 128 8.82 6.06 -14.57
N TYR A 129 9.85 6.05 -13.72
CA TYR A 129 11.16 6.67 -13.97
C TYR A 129 12.26 5.64 -13.75
N PRO A 130 13.46 5.78 -14.33
CA PRO A 130 14.57 4.87 -14.05
C PRO A 130 14.82 4.75 -12.54
N TYR A 131 15.00 3.52 -12.04
CA TYR A 131 15.10 3.21 -10.61
C TYR A 131 16.12 4.06 -9.86
N TYR A 132 17.28 4.33 -10.47
CA TYR A 132 18.35 5.15 -9.88
C TYR A 132 17.96 6.62 -9.65
N GLN A 133 16.86 7.12 -10.22
CA GLN A 133 16.37 8.48 -9.95
C GLN A 133 15.56 8.58 -8.64
N TYR A 134 15.20 7.43 -8.04
CA TYR A 134 14.50 7.38 -6.77
C TYR A 134 15.50 7.29 -5.62
N SER A 135 15.41 8.24 -4.71
CA SER A 135 16.23 8.28 -3.49
C SER A 135 15.58 7.51 -2.33
N LYS A 136 14.25 7.32 -2.39
CA LYS A 136 13.42 6.74 -1.33
C LYS A 136 12.27 5.94 -1.93
N HIS A 137 11.95 4.82 -1.27
CA HIS A 137 10.86 3.93 -1.62
C HIS A 137 9.99 3.66 -0.39
N TRP A 138 8.93 4.43 -0.24
CA TRP A 138 7.99 4.32 0.88
C TRP A 138 6.83 3.38 0.53
N VAL A 139 6.36 2.66 1.55
CA VAL A 139 5.17 1.83 1.49
C VAL A 139 4.18 2.35 2.53
N ILE A 140 2.95 2.65 2.09
CA ILE A 140 1.79 2.84 2.97
C ILE A 140 1.05 1.51 3.03
N GLY A 141 1.16 0.82 4.15
CA GLY A 141 0.58 -0.51 4.34
C GLY A 141 -0.69 -0.47 5.19
N PHE A 142 -1.81 -0.95 4.64
CA PHE A 142 -3.10 -1.06 5.33
C PHE A 142 -3.40 -2.49 5.77
N LEU A 143 -3.78 -2.66 7.04
CA LEU A 143 -4.34 -3.88 7.60
C LEU A 143 -5.78 -3.63 8.02
N TYR A 144 -6.71 -4.37 7.43
CA TYR A 144 -8.14 -4.18 7.69
C TYR A 144 -8.85 -5.49 8.00
N THR A 145 -10.04 -5.40 8.59
CA THR A 145 -10.95 -6.53 8.77
C THR A 145 -11.98 -6.49 7.67
N ARG A 146 -12.15 -7.57 6.91
CA ARG A 146 -13.20 -7.67 5.89
C ARG A 146 -14.56 -7.79 6.56
N ASN A 147 -15.56 -7.11 6.02
CA ASN A 147 -16.95 -7.37 6.33
C ASN A 147 -17.49 -8.43 5.38
N THR A 148 -17.72 -9.65 5.88
CA THR A 148 -18.14 -10.79 5.05
C THR A 148 -19.56 -10.68 4.51
N ASP A 149 -20.37 -9.79 5.08
CA ASP A 149 -21.76 -9.57 4.66
C ASP A 149 -21.79 -8.82 3.31
N ASN A 150 -20.76 -8.03 3.02
CA ASN A 150 -20.60 -7.30 1.77
C ASN A 150 -20.00 -8.19 0.67
N LYS A 151 -20.62 -9.34 0.37
CA LYS A 151 -20.11 -10.25 -0.66
C LYS A 151 -20.38 -9.75 -2.08
N PHE A 152 -21.52 -9.13 -2.30
CA PHE A 152 -21.98 -8.66 -3.61
C PHE A 152 -22.23 -7.16 -3.59
N THR A 153 -22.03 -6.52 -4.74
CA THR A 153 -22.43 -5.13 -4.95
C THR A 153 -23.93 -5.05 -5.18
N GLU A 154 -24.57 -4.10 -4.51
CA GLU A 154 -25.98 -3.79 -4.64
C GLU A 154 -26.16 -2.31 -5.01
N ILE A 155 -27.34 -1.98 -5.53
CA ILE A 155 -27.74 -0.60 -5.80
C ILE A 155 -28.69 -0.17 -4.68
N LYS A 156 -28.33 0.90 -3.97
CA LYS A 156 -29.11 1.51 -2.89
C LYS A 156 -29.36 2.98 -3.18
N GLN A 157 -30.29 3.59 -2.46
CA GLN A 157 -30.48 5.04 -2.46
C GLN A 157 -29.48 5.73 -1.54
N VAL A 158 -29.10 6.96 -1.86
CA VAL A 158 -28.18 7.75 -1.02
C VAL A 158 -28.72 7.97 0.39
N ILE A 159 -30.04 8.04 0.57
CA ILE A 159 -30.65 8.21 1.90
C ILE A 159 -30.45 7.00 2.81
N GLU A 160 -30.18 5.83 2.22
CA GLU A 160 -29.88 4.60 2.98
C GLU A 160 -28.41 4.53 3.39
N ALA A 161 -27.54 5.41 2.87
CA ALA A 161 -26.07 5.28 3.01
C ALA A 161 -25.59 5.21 4.46
N SER A 162 -26.21 5.96 5.38
CA SER A 162 -25.87 5.95 6.80
C SER A 162 -26.21 4.64 7.52
N GLN A 163 -27.03 3.78 6.92
CA GLN A 163 -27.40 2.47 7.44
C GLN A 163 -26.58 1.34 6.81
N LEU A 164 -25.89 1.63 5.69
CA LEU A 164 -25.08 0.65 4.98
C LEU A 164 -23.81 0.34 5.77
N GLN A 165 -23.45 -0.94 5.76
CA GLN A 165 -22.22 -1.38 6.39
C GLN A 165 -21.05 -1.27 5.40
N PRO A 166 -19.88 -0.75 5.83
CA PRO A 166 -18.70 -0.69 4.98
C PRO A 166 -18.16 -2.12 4.71
N PRO A 167 -17.50 -2.35 3.55
CA PRO A 167 -16.93 -3.64 3.19
C PRO A 167 -15.68 -4.01 4.01
N PHE A 168 -15.14 -3.06 4.77
CA PHE A 168 -14.04 -3.24 5.69
C PHE A 168 -14.23 -2.39 6.95
N SER A 169 -13.52 -2.77 8.01
CA SER A 169 -13.49 -2.05 9.28
C SER A 169 -12.16 -2.25 9.99
N LYS A 170 -11.96 -1.54 11.11
CA LYS A 170 -10.76 -1.64 11.98
C LYS A 170 -9.48 -1.44 11.18
N ILE A 171 -9.33 -0.28 10.56
CA ILE A 171 -8.16 0.02 9.73
C ILE A 171 -6.98 0.29 10.66
N ASP A 172 -5.90 -0.47 10.50
CA ASP A 172 -4.58 -0.11 10.99
C ASP A 172 -3.69 0.17 9.79
N TYR A 173 -2.74 1.10 9.93
CA TYR A 173 -1.77 1.37 8.88
C TYR A 173 -0.35 1.61 9.40
N PHE A 174 0.62 1.53 8.50
CA PHE A 174 2.00 1.96 8.73
C PHE A 174 2.53 2.70 7.49
N ILE A 175 3.52 3.57 7.69
CA ILE A 175 4.32 4.16 6.62
C ILE A 175 5.77 3.79 6.88
N GLN A 176 6.39 3.10 5.93
CA GLN A 176 7.75 2.60 6.13
C GLN A 176 8.54 2.46 4.82
N GLU A 177 9.84 2.69 4.86
CA GLU A 177 10.74 2.39 3.75
C GLU A 177 10.70 0.90 3.43
N LYS A 178 10.57 0.59 2.13
CA LYS A 178 10.37 -0.75 1.59
C LYS A 178 11.39 -1.76 2.10
N TYR A 179 12.66 -1.39 2.14
CA TYR A 179 13.74 -2.29 2.55
C TYR A 179 13.62 -2.68 4.03
N ARG A 180 13.14 -1.77 4.91
CA ARG A 180 12.98 -2.01 6.36
C ARG A 180 11.86 -2.99 6.71
N ILE A 181 10.96 -3.29 5.78
CA ILE A 181 9.88 -4.26 5.98
C ILE A 181 9.95 -5.46 5.04
N ALA A 182 10.89 -5.46 4.10
CA ALA A 182 11.08 -6.58 3.17
C ALA A 182 11.62 -7.80 3.90
N GLY A 183 11.02 -8.96 3.67
CA GLY A 183 11.53 -10.24 4.15
C GLY A 183 12.57 -10.83 3.20
N LYS A 184 13.00 -12.06 3.50
CA LYS A 184 13.91 -12.88 2.66
C LYS A 184 13.17 -14.02 1.92
N ILE A 185 11.84 -13.98 1.89
CA ILE A 185 10.98 -15.02 1.30
C ILE A 185 10.05 -14.38 0.27
N PRO A 186 9.84 -14.98 -0.92
CA PRO A 186 8.89 -14.47 -1.91
C PRO A 186 7.47 -14.35 -1.35
N GLY A 187 6.79 -13.26 -1.71
CA GLY A 187 5.43 -12.98 -1.26
C GLY A 187 4.36 -13.75 -2.05
N SER A 188 4.73 -14.33 -3.18
CA SER A 188 3.85 -15.11 -4.05
C SER A 188 4.65 -16.20 -4.79
N GLY A 189 4.02 -17.36 -5.01
CA GLY A 189 4.69 -18.52 -5.63
C GLY A 189 4.75 -18.47 -7.16
N ASN A 190 3.76 -17.87 -7.82
CA ASN A 190 3.65 -17.80 -9.27
C ASN A 190 4.13 -16.46 -9.86
N THR A 191 3.85 -15.36 -9.16
CA THR A 191 4.36 -14.03 -9.49
C THR A 191 5.60 -13.76 -8.67
N THR A 192 6.63 -13.18 -9.27
CA THR A 192 7.95 -13.00 -8.64
C THR A 192 7.99 -11.78 -7.73
N ASN A 193 7.13 -11.76 -6.70
CA ASN A 193 7.04 -10.65 -5.76
C ASN A 193 7.93 -10.85 -4.54
N ILE A 194 8.52 -9.75 -4.10
CA ILE A 194 9.15 -9.59 -2.79
C ILE A 194 8.06 -9.78 -1.73
N GLY A 195 8.31 -10.64 -0.74
CA GLY A 195 7.46 -10.74 0.44
C GLY A 195 7.97 -9.81 1.53
N SER A 196 7.07 -9.19 2.28
CA SER A 196 7.43 -8.51 3.52
C SER A 196 7.81 -9.53 4.62
N ILE A 197 8.31 -9.03 5.75
CA ILE A 197 8.26 -9.77 7.02
C ILE A 197 6.82 -10.19 7.34
N ARG A 198 6.68 -11.23 8.17
CA ARG A 198 5.36 -11.70 8.64
C ARG A 198 5.26 -11.54 10.15
N SER A 199 4.17 -10.96 10.61
CA SER A 199 3.91 -10.71 12.03
C SER A 199 2.41 -10.79 12.33
N ARG A 200 2.06 -10.95 13.60
CA ARG A 200 0.69 -10.73 14.12
C ARG A 200 0.51 -9.32 14.68
N ASP A 201 1.59 -8.57 14.80
CA ASP A 201 1.66 -7.22 15.35
C ASP A 201 2.09 -6.25 14.25
N ILE A 202 1.26 -5.23 14.00
CA ILE A 202 1.53 -4.23 12.97
C ILE A 202 2.65 -3.28 13.39
N GLU A 203 2.93 -3.16 14.70
CA GLU A 203 4.01 -2.30 15.19
C GLU A 203 5.39 -2.73 14.70
N ILE A 204 5.59 -4.03 14.43
CA ILE A 204 6.84 -4.53 13.82
C ILE A 204 7.10 -3.85 12.46
N PHE A 205 6.03 -3.57 11.69
CA PHE A 205 6.14 -2.83 10.43
C PHE A 205 6.36 -1.33 10.66
N ARG A 206 5.67 -0.73 11.64
CA ARG A 206 5.85 0.69 12.01
C ARG A 206 7.28 0.99 12.47
N ARG A 207 7.89 0.07 13.22
CA ARG A 207 9.29 0.16 13.68
C ARG A 207 10.31 -0.24 12.61
N GLY A 208 9.88 -0.95 11.56
CA GLY A 208 10.77 -1.34 10.46
C GLY A 208 11.76 -2.43 10.86
N GLU A 209 11.30 -3.42 11.62
CA GLU A 209 12.12 -4.52 12.17
C GLU A 209 12.36 -5.64 11.14
N GLY A 210 12.69 -5.25 9.92
CA GLY A 210 13.08 -6.15 8.85
C GLY A 210 14.52 -6.63 8.98
N PRO A 211 14.89 -7.69 8.25
CA PRO A 211 16.23 -8.25 8.26
C PRO A 211 17.29 -7.40 7.57
N PHE A 212 16.90 -6.41 6.74
CA PHE A 212 17.83 -5.58 5.97
C PHE A 212 18.13 -4.27 6.71
N GLN A 213 19.42 -3.97 6.90
CA GLN A 213 19.85 -2.74 7.58
C GLN A 213 19.98 -1.56 6.61
N THR A 214 20.26 -1.84 5.33
CA THR A 214 20.44 -0.82 4.29
C THR A 214 19.66 -1.16 3.03
N THR A 215 19.36 -0.13 2.23
CA THR A 215 18.80 -0.31 0.88
C THR A 215 19.68 -1.19 0.00
N GLU A 216 21.01 -1.02 0.10
CA GLU A 216 21.97 -1.81 -0.67
C GLU A 216 21.90 -3.30 -0.33
N GLU A 217 21.81 -3.67 0.96
CA GLU A 217 21.68 -5.07 1.36
C GLU A 217 20.40 -5.70 0.79
N PHE A 218 19.28 -4.97 0.89
CA PHE A 218 17.99 -5.37 0.32
C PHE A 218 18.07 -5.57 -1.19
N GLU A 219 18.66 -4.61 -1.91
CA GLU A 219 18.80 -4.65 -3.35
C GLU A 219 19.68 -5.81 -3.79
N ASN A 220 20.86 -5.95 -3.19
CA ASN A 220 21.81 -7.02 -3.50
C ASN A 220 21.17 -8.40 -3.26
N TYR A 221 20.40 -8.56 -2.19
CA TYR A 221 19.68 -9.80 -1.93
C TYR A 221 18.64 -10.10 -3.02
N TRP A 222 17.71 -9.17 -3.29
CA TRP A 222 16.59 -9.43 -4.19
C TRP A 222 16.95 -9.44 -5.67
N LYS A 223 17.95 -8.65 -6.09
CA LYS A 223 18.51 -8.69 -7.45
C LYS A 223 19.08 -10.08 -7.76
N ASN A 224 19.80 -10.66 -6.81
CA ASN A 224 20.46 -11.95 -6.95
C ASN A 224 19.60 -13.15 -6.49
N TYR A 225 18.36 -12.92 -6.05
CA TYR A 225 17.50 -13.99 -5.57
C TYR A 225 17.19 -15.01 -6.68
N VAL A 226 17.53 -16.28 -6.41
CA VAL A 226 17.20 -17.43 -7.24
C VAL A 226 16.19 -18.30 -6.48
N PRO A 227 14.97 -18.53 -7.02
CA PRO A 227 14.02 -19.44 -6.39
C PRO A 227 14.64 -20.83 -6.27
N LYS A 228 14.63 -21.41 -5.07
CA LYS A 228 14.99 -22.83 -4.90
C LYS A 228 14.03 -23.66 -5.76
N ARG A 229 14.58 -24.55 -6.61
CA ARG A 229 13.75 -25.54 -7.31
C ARG A 229 13.18 -26.50 -6.26
N LYS A 230 11.91 -26.90 -6.40
CA LYS A 230 11.36 -27.98 -5.58
C LYS A 230 12.19 -29.24 -5.84
N GLY A 231 12.96 -29.69 -4.85
CA GLY A 231 13.81 -30.89 -4.95
C GLY A 231 15.28 -30.70 -4.57
N GLU A 232 15.70 -29.48 -4.20
CA GLU A 232 17.02 -29.18 -3.64
C GLU A 232 16.94 -28.63 -2.21
#